data_AF-A0A7Z9XJE9-F1
#
_entry.id   AF-A0A7Z9XJE9-F1
#
_cell.length_a   1.000
_cell.length_b   1.000
_cell.length_c   1.000
_cell.angle_alpha   90.00
_cell.angle_beta   90.00
_cell.angle_gamma   90.00
#
_symmetry.space_group_name_H-M   'P 1'
#
loop_
_entity.id
_entity.type
_entity.pdbx_description
1 polymer ?
#
loop_
_entity_poly.entity_id
_entity_poly.type
_entity_poly.pdbx_seq_one_letter_code
_entity_poly.pdbx_strand_id
1 'polypeptide(L)'
;MRVKRLLLLAALFTLLLGWEGSRAQGVNRAGLVVQFGDGNVVTACVQFTSETVTGAELLRLSGMDVVMDPHSGFGEAICKISVGDLSDGCDFPLEDCFCQCRGADCKYWAYYHLRGNAWEYSQLGASNWQVKDGDVEGWAWGPGSFGGGSSDVEPPVIPFDQICIPFTPTPTATPTPADTATPTPVTSPTATPTHTPTITPTPSRTPTPSRTPTASPTPSSTPTLAPGVTPSPTPTPRPPINIDFLLSPQTIAPGECAQLQWTITYADSAFLSIDGREENVPFISAREVCPTTDTTYTLSAYRPDAELEESRILTVRASDAATPTPSPSPVANPTPASPASPTPTPSYADMPLPPHSATPTHPRATFQPIQR
;
A
#
# COMPACT_ATOMS: atom_id res chain seq x y z
N MET A 1 16.53 11.99 -64.95
CA MET A 1 15.91 10.82 -64.26
C MET A 1 16.66 10.32 -63.02
N ARG A 2 17.87 10.81 -62.67
CA ARG A 2 18.63 10.29 -61.51
C ARG A 2 18.38 11.00 -60.17
N VAL A 3 17.85 12.23 -60.17
CA VAL A 3 17.64 13.00 -58.92
C VAL A 3 16.28 12.69 -58.25
N LYS A 4 15.25 12.34 -59.04
CA LYS A 4 13.92 11.97 -58.50
C LYS A 4 13.86 10.61 -57.80
N ARG A 5 14.82 9.70 -58.05
CA ARG A 5 14.89 8.40 -57.37
C ARG A 5 15.56 8.45 -56.00
N LEU A 6 16.37 9.46 -55.72
CA LEU A 6 17.01 9.62 -54.40
C LEU A 6 16.04 10.21 -53.35
N LEU A 7 15.11 11.07 -53.76
CA LEU A 7 14.14 11.69 -52.85
C LEU A 7 13.03 10.72 -52.40
N LEU A 8 12.71 9.69 -53.19
CA LEU A 8 11.72 8.67 -52.82
C LEU A 8 12.27 7.61 -51.84
N LEU A 9 13.59 7.42 -51.79
CA LEU A 9 14.23 6.54 -50.79
C LEU A 9 14.47 7.27 -49.45
N ALA A 10 14.65 8.58 -49.46
CA ALA A 10 14.74 9.37 -48.23
C ALA A 10 13.38 9.54 -47.52
N ALA A 11 12.27 9.58 -48.28
CA ALA A 11 10.93 9.68 -47.71
C ALA A 11 10.36 8.34 -47.20
N LEU A 12 10.94 7.20 -47.60
CA LEU A 12 10.54 5.87 -47.11
C LEU A 12 11.35 5.41 -45.89
N PHE A 13 12.47 6.07 -45.58
CA PHE A 13 13.26 5.79 -44.38
C PHE A 13 12.88 6.66 -43.17
N THR A 14 12.12 7.74 -43.37
CA THR A 14 11.56 8.56 -42.28
C THR A 14 10.22 8.07 -41.75
N LEU A 15 9.60 7.06 -42.38
CA LEU A 15 8.32 6.48 -41.90
C LEU A 15 8.48 5.24 -40.99
N LEU A 16 9.72 4.87 -40.63
CA LEU A 16 10.02 3.74 -39.72
C LEU A 16 10.51 4.17 -38.32
N LEU A 17 10.53 5.47 -38.02
CA LEU A 17 10.93 6.01 -36.71
C LEU A 17 9.75 6.58 -35.89
N GLY A 18 8.51 6.35 -36.31
CA GLY A 18 7.32 6.90 -35.66
C GLY A 18 6.52 5.90 -34.82
N TRP A 19 7.02 4.68 -34.61
CA TRP A 19 6.45 3.75 -33.64
C TRP A 19 7.42 3.55 -32.48
N GLU A 20 7.82 4.67 -31.87
CA GLU A 20 7.95 4.64 -30.43
C GLU A 20 6.54 4.37 -29.94
N GLY A 21 6.23 3.08 -29.74
CA GLY A 21 5.15 2.76 -28.83
C GLY A 21 5.45 3.61 -27.60
N SER A 22 4.52 4.50 -27.24
CA SER A 22 4.49 5.02 -25.89
C SER A 22 4.49 3.80 -25.00
N ARG A 23 5.67 3.34 -24.59
CA ARG A 23 5.80 2.61 -23.36
C ARG A 23 5.30 3.63 -22.37
N ALA A 24 4.06 3.44 -21.90
CA ALA A 24 3.73 3.89 -20.57
C ALA A 24 4.97 3.55 -19.74
N GLN A 25 5.68 4.58 -19.27
CA GLN A 25 6.85 4.36 -18.42
C GLN A 25 6.35 3.44 -17.32
N GLY A 26 6.81 2.19 -17.35
CA GLY A 26 6.48 1.25 -16.30
C GLY A 26 6.90 1.90 -15.00
N VAL A 27 6.11 1.72 -13.95
CA VAL A 27 6.52 2.20 -12.63
C VAL A 27 7.80 1.46 -12.28
N ASN A 28 8.90 2.19 -12.09
CA ASN A 28 10.18 1.61 -11.69
C ASN A 28 10.05 1.07 -10.27
N ARG A 29 10.76 -0.01 -9.98
CA ARG A 29 10.71 -0.69 -8.69
C ARG A 29 12.10 -1.07 -8.23
N ALA A 30 12.37 -0.90 -6.95
CA ALA A 30 13.56 -1.41 -6.32
C ALA A 30 13.21 -2.13 -5.02
N GLY A 31 13.98 -3.17 -4.70
CA GLY A 31 13.85 -3.91 -3.46
C GLY A 31 14.61 -3.22 -2.33
N LEU A 32 14.08 -3.28 -1.13
CA LEU A 32 14.71 -2.79 0.07
C LEU A 32 14.74 -3.91 1.12
N VAL A 33 15.89 -4.13 1.76
CA VAL A 33 16.07 -5.07 2.88
C VAL A 33 16.64 -4.32 4.07
N VAL A 34 15.93 -4.32 5.20
CA VAL A 34 16.34 -3.61 6.43
C VAL A 34 16.44 -4.60 7.58
N GLN A 35 17.62 -4.74 8.16
CA GLN A 35 17.87 -5.57 9.33
C GLN A 35 18.08 -4.71 10.59
N PHE A 36 17.23 -4.93 11.59
CA PHE A 36 17.30 -4.31 12.91
C PHE A 36 18.32 -5.01 13.81
N GLY A 37 18.70 -4.35 14.91
CA GLY A 37 19.73 -4.80 15.83
C GLY A 37 19.40 -6.08 16.60
N ASP A 38 18.11 -6.42 16.69
CA ASP A 38 17.63 -7.69 17.24
C ASP A 38 17.60 -8.83 16.21
N GLY A 39 17.96 -8.54 14.95
CA GLY A 39 17.97 -9.47 13.83
C GLY A 39 16.65 -9.56 13.06
N ASN A 40 15.61 -8.80 13.45
CA ASN A 40 14.39 -8.73 12.66
C ASN A 40 14.67 -8.07 11.30
N VAL A 41 14.04 -8.59 10.25
CA VAL A 41 14.25 -8.12 8.88
C VAL A 41 12.93 -7.70 8.26
N VAL A 42 12.91 -6.51 7.69
CA VAL A 42 11.78 -5.95 6.94
C VAL A 42 12.21 -5.78 5.48
N THR A 43 11.31 -6.14 4.56
CA THR A 43 11.52 -5.92 3.12
C THR A 43 10.40 -5.07 2.53
N ALA A 44 10.74 -4.21 1.56
CA ALA A 44 9.76 -3.43 0.81
C ALA A 44 10.06 -3.45 -0.69
N CYS A 45 9.02 -3.60 -1.50
CA CYS A 45 9.09 -3.32 -2.94
C CYS A 45 8.66 -1.88 -3.18
N VAL A 46 9.62 -0.99 -3.41
CA VAL A 46 9.39 0.45 -3.47
C VAL A 46 9.20 0.88 -4.92
N GLN A 47 8.15 1.65 -5.19
CA GLN A 47 7.79 2.11 -6.52
C GLN A 47 8.17 3.58 -6.71
N PHE A 48 8.67 3.93 -7.90
CA PHE A 48 9.00 5.31 -8.27
C PHE A 48 8.82 5.55 -9.78
N THR A 49 8.60 6.80 -10.17
CA THR A 49 8.30 7.18 -11.57
C THR A 49 9.46 7.88 -12.28
N SER A 50 10.44 8.39 -11.53
CA SER A 50 11.68 8.93 -12.07
C SER A 50 12.59 7.82 -12.59
N GLU A 51 13.54 8.14 -13.49
CA GLU A 51 14.51 7.16 -13.99
C GLU A 51 15.35 6.55 -12.85
N THR A 52 15.69 7.37 -11.85
CA THR A 52 16.41 6.96 -10.65
C THR A 52 15.84 7.67 -9.43
N VAL A 53 16.01 7.08 -8.25
CA VAL A 53 15.86 7.74 -6.94
C VAL A 53 17.16 7.62 -6.16
N THR A 54 17.36 8.43 -5.12
CA THR A 54 18.51 8.22 -4.22
C THR A 54 18.23 7.08 -3.25
N GLY A 55 19.26 6.51 -2.62
CA GLY A 55 19.06 5.52 -1.55
C GLY A 55 18.23 6.07 -0.38
N ALA A 56 18.42 7.35 -0.06
CA ALA A 56 17.66 8.03 1.00
C ALA A 56 16.20 8.22 0.58
N GLU A 57 15.97 8.58 -0.69
CA GLU A 57 14.62 8.72 -1.24
C GLU A 57 13.91 7.36 -1.34
N LEU A 58 14.60 6.30 -1.73
CA LEU A 58 14.05 4.94 -1.74
C LEU A 58 13.57 4.53 -0.35
N LEU A 59 14.36 4.80 0.68
CA LEU A 59 14.01 4.50 2.07
C LEU A 59 12.80 5.32 2.52
N ARG A 60 12.68 6.61 2.16
CA ARG A 60 11.48 7.42 2.42
C ARG A 60 10.23 6.91 1.69
N LEU A 61 10.37 6.56 0.41
CA LEU A 61 9.27 6.04 -0.41
C LEU A 61 8.80 4.65 0.03
N SER A 62 9.60 3.92 0.80
CA SER A 62 9.22 2.62 1.36
C SER A 62 8.10 2.68 2.40
N GLY A 63 7.79 3.88 2.92
CA GLY A 63 6.80 4.08 3.98
C GLY A 63 7.31 3.78 5.38
N MET A 64 8.61 3.51 5.55
CA MET A 64 9.26 3.43 6.86
C MET A 64 9.41 4.84 7.46
N ASP A 65 9.33 4.95 8.79
CA ASP A 65 9.67 6.19 9.48
C ASP A 65 11.19 6.29 9.59
N VAL A 66 11.76 7.42 9.15
CA VAL A 66 13.20 7.58 9.01
C VAL A 66 13.63 8.93 9.51
N VAL A 67 14.53 8.92 10.50
CA VAL A 67 15.22 10.11 10.97
C VAL A 67 16.55 10.20 10.26
N MET A 68 16.85 11.36 9.68
CA MET A 68 18.08 11.60 8.93
C MET A 68 18.75 12.91 9.35
N ASP A 69 20.08 12.94 9.27
CA ASP A 69 20.87 14.16 9.36
C ASP A 69 21.28 14.60 7.96
N PRO A 70 20.77 15.73 7.45
CA PRO A 70 21.11 16.22 6.13
C PRO A 70 22.47 16.94 6.07
N HIS A 71 23.13 17.17 7.20
CA HIS A 71 24.38 17.92 7.28
C HIS A 71 25.62 17.04 7.42
N SER A 72 25.49 15.72 7.35
CA SER A 72 26.66 14.83 7.32
C SER A 72 27.49 15.09 6.06
N GLY A 73 28.79 15.28 6.23
CA GLY A 73 29.72 15.70 5.17
C GLY A 73 29.87 14.73 3.98
N PHE A 74 29.15 13.61 3.98
CA PHE A 74 29.18 12.55 2.95
C PHE A 74 27.83 12.36 2.23
N GLY A 75 26.87 13.27 2.43
CA GLY A 75 25.45 13.08 2.05
C GLY A 75 24.61 12.69 3.26
N GLU A 76 23.28 12.65 3.13
CA GLU A 76 22.35 12.39 4.25
C GLU A 76 22.69 11.07 4.98
N ALA A 77 22.87 11.17 6.30
CA ALA A 77 23.08 10.03 7.19
C ALA A 77 21.74 9.56 7.76
N ILE A 78 21.55 8.25 7.85
CA ILE A 78 20.36 7.64 8.45
C ILE A 78 20.61 7.45 9.94
N CYS A 79 19.89 8.21 10.75
CA CYS A 79 20.03 8.19 12.21
C CYS A 79 19.16 7.11 12.83
N LYS A 80 17.94 6.92 12.30
CA LYS A 80 16.96 5.97 12.83
C LYS A 80 16.04 5.48 11.73
N ILE A 81 15.67 4.21 11.80
CA ILE A 81 14.62 3.61 10.98
C ILE A 81 13.62 2.97 11.95
N SER A 82 12.33 3.19 11.71
CA SER A 82 11.25 2.58 12.49
C SER A 82 10.18 1.99 11.58
N VAL A 83 9.70 0.79 11.93
CA VAL A 83 8.61 0.08 11.26
C VAL A 83 7.74 -0.61 12.32
N GLY A 84 6.56 -0.04 12.58
CA GLY A 84 5.71 -0.50 13.69
C GLY A 84 6.46 -0.43 15.02
N ASP A 85 6.58 -1.55 15.72
CA ASP A 85 7.29 -1.65 16.99
C ASP A 85 8.82 -1.82 16.83
N LEU A 86 9.32 -2.08 15.62
CA LEU A 86 10.76 -2.17 15.35
C LEU A 86 11.33 -0.78 15.20
N SER A 87 12.31 -0.42 16.02
CA SER A 87 12.94 0.89 15.98
C SER A 87 14.37 0.82 16.50
N ASP A 88 15.33 1.19 15.66
CA ASP A 88 16.74 1.27 16.01
C ASP A 88 17.33 2.56 15.47
N GLY A 89 18.16 3.22 16.26
CA GLY A 89 18.79 4.47 15.88
C GLY A 89 18.89 5.49 17.00
N CYS A 90 19.08 6.73 16.57
CA CYS A 90 19.22 7.92 17.40
C CYS A 90 18.17 8.97 17.02
N ASP A 91 17.57 9.63 18.01
CA ASP A 91 16.51 10.62 17.81
C ASP A 91 17.09 12.01 17.46
N PHE A 92 17.65 12.14 16.26
CA PHE A 92 18.15 13.43 15.75
C PHE A 92 17.01 14.42 15.51
N PRO A 93 17.14 15.72 15.84
CA PRO A 93 18.33 16.41 16.37
C PRO A 93 18.43 16.46 17.91
N LEU A 94 17.55 15.76 18.63
CA LEU A 94 17.63 15.70 20.10
C LEU A 94 18.88 14.95 20.56
N GLU A 95 19.28 13.95 19.79
CA GLU A 95 20.53 13.22 19.92
C GLU A 95 21.42 13.41 18.69
N ASP A 96 22.72 13.14 18.87
CA ASP A 96 23.64 13.02 17.74
C ASP A 96 23.19 11.85 16.83
N CYS A 97 23.22 12.03 15.51
CA CYS A 97 22.82 10.97 14.56
C CYS A 97 23.61 9.66 14.75
N PHE A 98 24.84 9.78 15.26
CA PHE A 98 25.76 8.71 15.60
C PHE A 98 25.89 8.55 17.13
N CYS A 99 24.79 8.75 17.87
CA CYS A 99 24.77 8.68 19.34
C CYS A 99 25.36 7.38 19.91
N GLN A 100 25.18 6.26 19.20
CA GLN A 100 25.72 4.94 19.54
C GLN A 100 27.01 4.59 18.81
N CYS A 101 27.59 5.53 18.06
CA CYS A 101 28.93 5.38 17.50
C CYS A 101 29.99 6.13 18.33
N ARG A 102 30.53 5.48 19.35
CA ARG A 102 31.46 6.09 20.32
C ARG A 102 32.80 5.34 20.35
N GLY A 103 33.66 5.64 19.39
CA GLY A 103 35.02 5.10 19.33
C GLY A 103 35.03 3.62 18.96
N ALA A 104 35.52 2.76 19.86
CA ALA A 104 35.61 1.31 19.62
C ALA A 104 34.24 0.62 19.63
N ASP A 105 33.31 1.12 20.46
CA ASP A 105 31.93 0.67 20.46
C ASP A 105 31.16 1.56 19.49
N CYS A 106 31.09 1.14 18.23
CA CYS A 106 30.39 1.91 17.21
C CYS A 106 29.26 1.14 16.56
N LYS A 107 28.02 1.57 16.83
CA LYS A 107 26.82 1.11 16.12
C LYS A 107 26.21 2.24 15.31
N TYR A 108 25.79 1.90 14.09
CA TYR A 108 25.13 2.82 13.18
C TYR A 108 24.35 2.05 12.11
N TRP A 109 23.53 2.76 11.33
CA TRP A 109 22.88 2.21 10.14
C TRP A 109 23.89 2.15 8.99
N ALA A 110 24.34 0.95 8.65
CA ALA A 110 25.20 0.70 7.50
C ALA A 110 24.36 0.52 6.23
N TYR A 111 24.80 1.14 5.13
CA TYR A 111 24.13 1.13 3.84
C TYR A 111 24.86 0.21 2.86
N TYR A 112 24.13 -0.61 2.12
CA TYR A 112 24.65 -1.60 1.20
C TYR A 112 23.89 -1.62 -0.12
N HIS A 113 24.60 -2.00 -1.18
CA HIS A 113 24.02 -2.27 -2.49
C HIS A 113 24.17 -3.75 -2.82
N LEU A 114 23.10 -4.42 -3.26
CA LEU A 114 23.22 -5.80 -3.67
C LEU A 114 23.88 -5.87 -5.06
N ARG A 115 24.96 -6.65 -5.18
CA ARG A 115 25.65 -6.93 -6.45
C ARG A 115 25.68 -8.42 -6.69
N GLY A 116 24.84 -8.87 -7.62
CA GLY A 116 24.61 -10.29 -7.81
C GLY A 116 24.02 -10.88 -6.53
N ASN A 117 24.83 -11.62 -5.77
CA ASN A 117 24.40 -12.27 -4.53
C ASN A 117 25.31 -11.91 -3.34
N ALA A 118 25.92 -10.73 -3.37
CA ALA A 118 26.79 -10.22 -2.32
C ALA A 118 26.49 -8.75 -2.05
N TRP A 119 26.57 -8.34 -0.79
CA TRP A 119 26.43 -6.95 -0.39
C TRP A 119 27.72 -6.18 -0.63
N GLU A 120 27.59 -5.01 -1.21
CA GLU A 120 28.66 -4.02 -1.35
C GLU A 120 28.37 -2.87 -0.39
N TYR A 121 29.25 -2.63 0.59
CA TYR A 121 29.12 -1.50 1.52
C TYR A 121 29.24 -0.16 0.78
N SER A 122 28.31 0.75 1.03
CA SER A 122 28.34 2.10 0.45
C SER A 122 29.35 2.99 1.16
N GLN A 123 30.33 3.49 0.40
CA GLN A 123 31.25 4.54 0.88
C GLN A 123 30.65 5.96 0.78
N LEU A 124 29.43 6.08 0.28
CA LEU A 124 28.70 7.34 0.12
C LEU A 124 27.48 7.37 1.05
N GLY A 125 27.09 8.56 1.51
CA GLY A 125 25.79 8.75 2.14
C GLY A 125 24.66 8.44 1.16
N ALA A 126 23.51 8.02 1.69
CA ALA A 126 22.41 7.49 0.88
C ALA A 126 21.79 8.49 -0.10
N SER A 127 21.94 9.79 0.15
CA SER A 127 21.52 10.83 -0.80
C SER A 127 22.41 10.93 -2.04
N ASN A 128 23.58 10.29 -2.05
CA ASN A 128 24.57 10.37 -3.12
C ASN A 128 24.67 9.11 -3.98
N TRP A 129 23.91 8.06 -3.64
CA TRP A 129 23.79 6.86 -4.44
C TRP A 129 22.52 6.90 -5.30
N GLN A 130 22.59 6.48 -6.56
CA GLN A 130 21.45 6.43 -7.47
C GLN A 130 20.97 4.99 -7.63
N VAL A 131 19.73 4.75 -7.24
CA VAL A 131 19.00 3.49 -7.35
C VAL A 131 18.16 3.49 -8.62
N LYS A 132 18.18 2.38 -9.35
CA LYS A 132 17.45 2.16 -10.61
C LYS A 132 16.42 1.05 -10.47
N ASP A 133 15.58 0.92 -11.49
CA ASP A 133 14.66 -0.21 -11.61
C ASP A 133 15.41 -1.56 -11.53
N GLY A 134 14.92 -2.46 -10.67
CA GLY A 134 15.49 -3.78 -10.43
C GLY A 134 16.59 -3.83 -9.36
N ASP A 135 17.08 -2.70 -8.87
CA ASP A 135 18.12 -2.69 -7.83
C ASP A 135 17.58 -3.21 -6.49
N VAL A 136 18.48 -3.72 -5.65
CA VAL A 136 18.18 -4.06 -4.25
C VAL A 136 19.15 -3.37 -3.33
N GLU A 137 18.60 -2.64 -2.37
CA GLU A 137 19.31 -1.82 -1.41
C GLU A 137 19.14 -2.37 0.01
N GLY A 138 20.19 -2.29 0.81
CA GLY A 138 20.29 -2.94 2.11
C GLY A 138 20.64 -1.97 3.22
N TRP A 139 19.97 -2.09 4.36
CA TRP A 139 20.29 -1.36 5.59
C TRP A 139 20.46 -2.34 6.75
N ALA A 140 21.50 -2.18 7.56
CA ALA A 140 21.67 -2.97 8.77
C ALA A 140 22.11 -2.11 9.95
N TRP A 141 21.43 -2.25 11.08
CA TRP A 141 21.85 -1.66 12.35
C TRP A 141 22.77 -2.61 13.09
N GLY A 142 23.98 -2.16 13.39
CA GLY A 142 24.94 -3.04 14.05
C GLY A 142 26.30 -2.43 14.27
N PRO A 143 27.22 -3.18 14.90
CA PRO A 143 28.60 -2.77 15.09
C PRO A 143 29.33 -2.53 13.76
N GLY A 144 30.24 -1.56 13.75
CA GLY A 144 31.10 -1.26 12.61
C GLY A 144 32.14 -0.19 12.90
N SER A 145 32.78 0.31 11.84
CA SER A 145 33.80 1.36 11.88
C SER A 145 33.37 2.56 11.03
N PHE A 146 32.71 3.52 11.67
CA PHE A 146 32.37 4.78 11.04
C PHE A 146 33.65 5.58 10.73
N GLY A 147 33.88 5.89 9.44
CA GLY A 147 35.13 6.50 8.94
C GLY A 147 36.18 5.52 8.43
N GLY A 148 36.11 4.24 8.85
CA GLY A 148 36.83 3.12 8.23
C GLY A 148 36.08 2.50 7.04
N GLY A 149 34.78 2.76 6.94
CA GLY A 149 33.93 2.36 5.83
C GLY A 149 33.58 0.86 5.86
N SER A 150 33.34 0.30 7.04
CA SER A 150 33.00 -1.12 7.22
C SER A 150 31.97 -1.31 8.33
N SER A 151 31.11 -2.32 8.18
CA SER A 151 30.21 -2.80 9.23
C SER A 151 30.35 -4.33 9.35
N ASP A 152 30.13 -4.85 10.55
CA ASP A 152 30.23 -6.27 10.85
C ASP A 152 28.90 -7.00 10.62
N VAL A 153 27.83 -6.25 10.29
CA VAL A 153 26.49 -6.77 10.06
C VAL A 153 26.05 -6.41 8.65
N GLU A 154 25.77 -7.44 7.87
CA GLU A 154 25.11 -7.35 6.57
C GLU A 154 23.67 -7.85 6.69
N PRO A 155 22.69 -7.22 6.01
CA PRO A 155 21.35 -7.76 5.93
C PRO A 155 21.34 -9.12 5.20
N PRO A 156 20.30 -9.96 5.33
CA PRO A 156 20.22 -11.17 4.52
C PRO A 156 20.10 -10.83 3.04
N VAL A 157 20.71 -11.66 2.17
CA VAL A 157 20.57 -11.51 0.72
C VAL A 157 19.19 -12.00 0.28
N ILE A 158 18.33 -11.07 -0.09
CA ILE A 158 17.00 -11.34 -0.68
C ILE A 158 16.97 -10.68 -2.05
N PRO A 159 16.91 -11.43 -3.16
CA PRO A 159 16.99 -10.87 -4.51
C PRO A 159 15.69 -10.15 -4.89
N PHE A 160 15.79 -9.28 -5.90
CA PHE A 160 14.70 -8.40 -6.35
C PHE A 160 13.40 -9.16 -6.66
N ASP A 161 13.48 -10.30 -7.32
CA ASP A 161 12.32 -11.11 -7.73
C ASP A 161 11.56 -11.71 -6.55
N GLN A 162 12.23 -11.89 -5.40
CA GLN A 162 11.60 -12.34 -4.16
C GLN A 162 10.95 -11.18 -3.39
N ILE A 163 11.52 -9.98 -3.46
CA ILE A 163 10.98 -8.79 -2.79
C ILE A 163 9.81 -8.21 -3.60
N CYS A 164 10.01 -8.06 -4.91
CA CYS A 164 9.11 -7.41 -5.86
C CYS A 164 8.37 -8.44 -6.71
N ILE A 165 7.65 -9.37 -6.06
CA ILE A 165 6.85 -10.38 -6.75
C ILE A 165 5.81 -9.68 -7.64
N PRO A 166 5.77 -9.97 -8.95
CA PRO A 166 4.70 -9.44 -9.79
C PRO A 166 3.36 -10.00 -9.30
N PHE A 167 2.44 -9.13 -8.90
CA PHE A 167 1.06 -9.52 -8.69
C PHE A 167 0.52 -10.05 -10.02
N THR A 168 0.54 -11.37 -10.16
CA THR A 168 -0.31 -12.03 -11.15
C THR A 168 -1.69 -12.01 -10.51
N PRO A 169 -2.68 -11.30 -11.06
CA PRO A 169 -4.02 -11.34 -10.48
C PRO A 169 -4.43 -12.80 -10.43
N THR A 170 -4.65 -13.32 -9.22
CA THR A 170 -5.25 -14.63 -9.05
C THR A 170 -6.58 -14.58 -9.78
N PRO A 171 -6.85 -15.46 -10.77
CA PRO A 171 -8.14 -15.45 -11.45
C PRO A 171 -9.23 -15.62 -10.40
N THR A 172 -10.05 -14.59 -10.21
CA THR A 172 -11.19 -14.62 -9.31
C THR A 172 -12.05 -15.83 -9.68
N ALA A 173 -12.07 -16.84 -8.81
CA ALA A 173 -12.94 -17.98 -9.01
C ALA A 173 -14.38 -17.46 -9.11
N THR A 174 -15.01 -17.67 -10.27
CA THR A 174 -16.43 -17.40 -10.46
C THR A 174 -17.19 -18.12 -9.34
N PRO A 175 -18.00 -17.42 -8.51
CA PRO A 175 -18.71 -18.06 -7.42
C PRO A 175 -19.59 -19.16 -8.00
N THR A 176 -19.30 -20.41 -7.62
CA THR A 176 -20.24 -21.50 -7.84
C THR A 176 -21.44 -21.21 -6.95
N PRO A 177 -22.68 -21.15 -7.46
CA PRO A 177 -23.85 -20.86 -6.63
C PRO A 177 -23.92 -21.90 -5.51
N ALA A 178 -23.80 -21.42 -4.27
CA ALA A 178 -23.95 -22.24 -3.08
C ALA A 178 -25.43 -22.49 -2.83
N ASP A 179 -25.81 -23.77 -2.67
CA ASP A 179 -27.17 -24.16 -2.31
C ASP A 179 -27.56 -23.50 -0.97
N THR A 180 -28.63 -22.72 -1.03
CA THR A 180 -29.23 -21.99 0.10
C THR A 180 -29.70 -22.96 1.18
N ALA A 181 -28.94 -23.09 2.26
CA ALA A 181 -29.42 -23.74 3.48
C ALA A 181 -30.37 -22.79 4.23
N THR A 182 -31.62 -23.23 4.39
CA THR A 182 -32.69 -22.57 5.16
C THR A 182 -32.24 -22.28 6.60
N PRO A 183 -32.35 -21.05 7.12
CA PRO A 183 -32.01 -20.76 8.51
C PRO A 183 -33.06 -21.33 9.46
N THR A 184 -32.62 -22.15 10.42
CA THR A 184 -33.42 -22.60 11.55
C THR A 184 -33.47 -21.49 12.61
N PRO A 185 -34.63 -21.13 13.20
CA PRO A 185 -34.72 -20.07 14.20
C PRO A 185 -34.02 -20.46 15.51
N VAL A 186 -33.03 -19.66 15.93
CA VAL A 186 -32.35 -19.81 17.23
C VAL A 186 -33.11 -19.00 18.28
N THR A 187 -33.57 -19.67 19.33
CA THR A 187 -34.24 -19.07 20.48
C THR A 187 -33.25 -18.25 21.33
N SER A 188 -33.64 -17.01 21.61
CA SER A 188 -32.99 -16.03 22.47
C SER A 188 -32.78 -16.54 23.91
N PRO A 189 -31.56 -16.47 24.48
CA PRO A 189 -31.36 -16.64 25.91
C PRO A 189 -31.56 -15.33 26.68
N THR A 190 -32.38 -15.47 27.73
CA THR A 190 -32.77 -14.51 28.77
C THR A 190 -31.61 -13.84 29.49
N ALA A 191 -31.73 -12.53 29.74
CA ALA A 191 -30.83 -11.74 30.58
C ALA A 191 -30.77 -12.26 32.04
N THR A 192 -29.57 -12.35 32.61
CA THR A 192 -29.34 -12.67 34.03
C THR A 192 -28.45 -11.57 34.65
N PRO A 193 -28.72 -11.09 35.88
CA PRO A 193 -28.23 -9.80 36.35
C PRO A 193 -26.80 -9.80 36.93
N THR A 194 -26.20 -8.62 36.76
CA THR A 194 -25.28 -7.84 37.60
C THR A 194 -24.68 -8.48 38.86
N HIS A 195 -23.34 -8.56 38.91
CA HIS A 195 -22.56 -8.39 40.15
C HIS A 195 -21.40 -7.44 39.91
N THR A 196 -21.44 -6.32 40.65
CA THR A 196 -20.39 -5.30 40.72
C THR A 196 -19.31 -5.74 41.71
N PRO A 197 -18.03 -5.86 41.33
CA PRO A 197 -16.95 -5.92 42.29
C PRO A 197 -16.56 -4.51 42.73
N THR A 198 -16.82 -4.18 43.99
CA THR A 198 -16.28 -3.01 44.67
C THR A 198 -14.81 -3.29 45.01
N ILE A 199 -13.88 -2.57 44.38
CA ILE A 199 -12.46 -2.61 44.77
C ILE A 199 -12.21 -1.51 45.81
N THR A 200 -11.91 -1.95 47.03
CA THR A 200 -11.51 -1.14 48.17
C THR A 200 -10.07 -0.62 47.96
N PRO A 201 -9.80 0.70 48.02
CA PRO A 201 -8.43 1.20 48.00
C PRO A 201 -7.72 0.87 49.33
N THR A 202 -6.55 0.26 49.23
CA THR A 202 -5.67 -0.04 50.37
C THR A 202 -4.64 1.10 50.52
N PRO A 203 -4.54 1.79 51.67
CA PRO A 203 -3.49 2.78 51.87
C PRO A 203 -2.28 2.18 52.59
N SER A 204 -1.08 2.29 52.01
CA SER A 204 0.21 2.09 52.70
C SER A 204 1.35 2.29 51.68
N ARG A 205 2.43 3.04 51.90
CA ARG A 205 3.10 3.52 53.12
C ARG A 205 3.82 4.85 52.82
N THR A 206 3.89 5.70 53.84
CA THR A 206 4.77 6.86 53.97
C THR A 206 6.23 6.40 54.17
N PRO A 207 7.21 6.89 53.37
CA PRO A 207 8.59 6.93 53.80
C PRO A 207 8.92 8.26 54.48
N THR A 208 9.52 8.11 55.65
CA THR A 208 9.99 9.09 56.63
C THR A 208 11.12 9.97 56.05
N PRO A 209 11.16 11.29 56.33
CA PRO A 209 12.34 12.10 56.03
C PRO A 209 13.45 11.81 57.06
N SER A 210 14.59 11.30 56.61
CA SER A 210 15.80 11.22 57.42
C SER A 210 16.69 12.44 57.16
N ARG A 211 17.17 13.05 58.23
CA ARG A 211 17.97 14.28 58.22
C ARG A 211 19.44 14.03 57.82
N THR A 212 19.96 15.06 57.16
CA THR A 212 21.35 15.50 56.87
C THR A 212 22.38 15.20 57.96
N PRO A 213 23.69 15.06 57.62
CA PRO A 213 24.58 16.23 57.66
C PRO A 213 25.68 16.32 56.56
N THR A 214 25.90 17.56 56.11
CA THR A 214 27.18 18.29 55.97
C THR A 214 28.31 17.78 55.05
N ALA A 215 28.54 18.55 53.98
CA ALA A 215 29.89 18.89 53.51
C ALA A 215 29.96 20.38 53.13
N SER A 216 30.99 21.05 53.63
CA SER A 216 31.41 22.45 53.43
C SER A 216 32.93 22.44 53.55
N PRO A 217 33.73 23.37 52.98
CA PRO A 217 33.57 24.22 51.80
C PRO A 217 34.71 24.01 50.77
N THR A 218 34.59 24.54 49.55
CA THR A 218 35.78 24.99 48.79
C THR A 218 35.39 26.11 47.83
N PRO A 219 35.98 27.31 47.93
CA PRO A 219 35.72 28.39 47.00
C PRO A 219 36.67 28.37 45.80
N SER A 220 36.19 28.98 44.71
CA SER A 220 36.95 29.68 43.68
C SER A 220 37.52 28.88 42.50
N SER A 221 36.74 28.86 41.41
CA SER A 221 37.30 28.93 40.05
C SER A 221 36.67 30.12 39.33
N THR A 222 37.54 31.06 38.99
CA THR A 222 37.37 32.32 38.25
C THR A 222 36.40 32.21 37.05
N PRO A 223 35.43 33.14 36.85
CA PRO A 223 34.64 33.18 35.63
C PRO A 223 35.52 33.63 34.46
N THR A 224 35.84 32.70 33.58
CA THR A 224 36.44 33.01 32.29
C THR A 224 35.32 33.50 31.37
N LEU A 225 35.47 34.70 30.82
CA LEU A 225 34.50 35.31 29.90
C LEU A 225 34.25 34.37 28.71
N ALA A 226 33.03 33.86 28.58
CA ALA A 226 32.62 33.04 27.44
C ALA A 226 32.60 33.89 26.16
N PRO A 227 33.08 33.38 25.01
CA PRO A 227 32.97 34.05 23.72
C PRO A 227 31.51 34.31 23.35
N GLY A 228 31.25 35.45 22.71
CA GLY A 228 29.91 35.94 22.38
C GLY A 228 29.06 34.90 21.63
N VAL A 229 27.84 34.70 22.14
CA VAL A 229 26.75 34.01 21.44
C VAL A 229 26.53 34.69 20.09
N THR A 230 26.90 33.98 19.03
CA THR A 230 26.51 34.35 17.67
C THR A 230 24.99 34.16 17.57
N PRO A 231 24.22 35.13 17.06
CA PRO A 231 22.77 34.99 16.96
C PRO A 231 22.45 33.76 16.09
N SER A 232 21.64 32.84 16.66
CA SER A 232 21.14 31.66 15.96
C SER A 232 20.41 32.10 14.68
N PRO A 233 20.64 31.45 13.53
CA PRO A 233 19.96 31.81 12.29
C PRO A 233 18.44 31.69 12.49
N THR A 234 17.70 32.69 11.99
CA THR A 234 16.24 32.63 11.93
C THR A 234 15.82 31.39 11.14
N PRO A 235 14.96 30.51 11.67
CA PRO A 235 14.55 29.30 10.96
C PRO A 235 13.89 29.67 9.63
N THR A 236 14.31 29.00 8.56
CA THR A 236 13.70 29.17 7.23
C THR A 236 12.30 28.52 7.26
N PRO A 237 11.24 29.19 6.78
CA PRO A 237 9.89 28.64 6.82
C PRO A 237 9.77 27.37 5.97
N ARG A 238 9.28 26.27 6.57
CA ARG A 238 8.97 25.00 5.89
C ARG A 238 7.72 25.17 4.99
N PRO A 239 7.64 24.54 3.80
CA PRO A 239 6.45 24.59 2.93
C PRO A 239 5.17 24.15 3.66
N PRO A 240 3.94 24.56 3.28
CA PRO A 240 2.71 24.06 3.90
C PRO A 240 2.48 22.57 3.62
N ILE A 241 1.70 21.90 4.46
CA ILE A 241 1.30 20.49 4.24
C ILE A 241 0.44 20.44 2.97
N ASN A 242 0.69 19.47 2.09
CA ASN A 242 -0.19 19.18 0.96
C ASN A 242 -0.72 17.74 1.04
N ILE A 243 -2.05 17.60 0.88
CA ILE A 243 -2.77 16.33 0.86
C ILE A 243 -3.53 16.22 -0.45
N ASP A 244 -3.14 15.27 -1.28
CA ASP A 244 -3.89 14.81 -2.44
C ASP A 244 -4.66 13.54 -2.04
N PHE A 245 -5.98 13.65 -1.88
CA PHE A 245 -6.85 12.54 -1.46
C PHE A 245 -7.93 12.28 -2.52
N LEU A 246 -7.94 11.06 -3.07
CA LEU A 246 -8.78 10.64 -4.19
C LEU A 246 -9.65 9.44 -3.80
N LEU A 247 -10.85 9.40 -4.38
CA LEU A 247 -11.82 8.32 -4.18
C LEU A 247 -12.42 7.92 -5.53
N SER A 248 -12.41 6.61 -5.83
CA SER A 248 -13.01 6.07 -7.05
C SER A 248 -13.55 4.63 -6.86
N PRO A 249 -14.83 4.34 -7.20
CA PRO A 249 -15.91 5.29 -7.51
C PRO A 249 -16.47 5.97 -6.25
N GLN A 250 -17.14 7.13 -6.42
CA GLN A 250 -17.79 7.84 -5.30
C GLN A 250 -19.12 7.19 -4.84
N THR A 251 -19.68 6.28 -5.63
CA THR A 251 -20.94 5.58 -5.32
C THR A 251 -20.79 4.11 -5.67
N ILE A 252 -21.19 3.24 -4.75
CA ILE A 252 -21.06 1.78 -4.85
C ILE A 252 -22.42 1.10 -4.68
N ALA A 253 -22.64 -0.02 -5.37
CA ALA A 253 -23.80 -0.89 -5.16
C ALA A 253 -23.60 -1.80 -3.94
N PRO A 254 -24.66 -2.41 -3.38
CA PRO A 254 -24.50 -3.35 -2.28
C PRO A 254 -23.56 -4.50 -2.65
N GLY A 255 -22.48 -4.65 -1.89
CA GLY A 255 -21.44 -5.67 -2.13
C GLY A 255 -20.27 -5.22 -3.01
N GLU A 256 -20.29 -4.00 -3.54
CA GLU A 256 -19.17 -3.39 -4.28
C GLU A 256 -18.21 -2.63 -3.35
N CYS A 257 -17.01 -2.34 -3.84
CA CYS A 257 -15.96 -1.64 -3.10
C CYS A 257 -15.49 -0.38 -3.86
N ALA A 258 -14.92 0.57 -3.13
CA ALA A 258 -14.24 1.74 -3.66
C ALA A 258 -12.78 1.78 -3.25
N GLN A 259 -11.96 2.47 -4.04
CA GLN A 259 -10.55 2.70 -3.77
C GLN A 259 -10.32 4.13 -3.26
N LEU A 260 -9.73 4.22 -2.07
CA LEU A 260 -9.14 5.44 -1.53
C LEU A 260 -7.67 5.48 -1.92
N GLN A 261 -7.19 6.60 -2.44
CA GLN A 261 -5.76 6.78 -2.74
C GLN A 261 -5.31 8.14 -2.23
N TRP A 262 -4.13 8.20 -1.63
CA TRP A 262 -3.59 9.47 -1.15
C TRP A 262 -2.09 9.63 -1.32
N THR A 263 -1.67 10.89 -1.33
CA THR A 263 -0.28 11.34 -1.24
C THR A 263 -0.23 12.55 -0.31
N ILE A 264 0.64 12.50 0.69
CA ILE A 264 0.84 13.54 1.69
C ILE A 264 2.29 13.99 1.61
N THR A 265 2.51 15.30 1.59
CA THR A 265 3.85 15.90 1.56
C THR A 265 4.00 16.96 2.64
N TYR A 266 5.23 17.09 3.13
CA TYR A 266 5.60 18.03 4.18
C TYR A 266 4.88 17.78 5.53
N ALA A 267 4.43 16.57 5.83
CA ALA A 267 3.88 16.19 7.14
C ALA A 267 4.84 15.26 7.88
N ASP A 268 4.76 15.23 9.21
CA ASP A 268 5.54 14.31 10.06
C ASP A 268 4.69 13.12 10.55
N SER A 269 3.36 13.22 10.49
CA SER A 269 2.46 12.07 10.70
C SER A 269 1.14 12.24 9.96
N ALA A 270 0.48 11.11 9.68
CA ALA A 270 -0.78 11.07 8.96
C ALA A 270 -1.73 10.04 9.56
N PHE A 271 -3.01 10.37 9.57
CA PHE A 271 -4.06 9.56 10.14
C PHE A 271 -5.29 9.52 9.25
N LEU A 272 -5.84 8.33 9.05
CA LEU A 272 -7.11 8.13 8.37
C LEU A 272 -8.18 7.86 9.42
N SER A 273 -9.23 8.67 9.44
CA SER A 273 -10.41 8.48 10.27
C SER A 273 -11.55 7.89 9.45
N ILE A 274 -12.13 6.79 9.94
CA ILE A 274 -13.27 6.09 9.35
C ILE A 274 -14.36 6.03 10.42
N ASP A 275 -15.48 6.71 10.20
CA ASP A 275 -16.61 6.77 11.14
C ASP A 275 -16.20 7.10 12.60
N GLY A 276 -15.21 7.98 12.75
CA GLY A 276 -14.68 8.43 14.03
C GLY A 276 -13.63 7.52 14.68
N ARG A 277 -13.20 6.45 14.01
CA ARG A 277 -12.02 5.66 14.40
C ARG A 277 -10.82 6.10 13.59
N GLU A 278 -9.75 6.44 14.28
CA GLU A 278 -8.52 6.94 13.68
C GLU A 278 -7.44 5.86 13.66
N GLU A 279 -6.73 5.75 12.54
CA GLU A 279 -5.57 4.87 12.35
C GLU A 279 -4.41 5.65 11.75
N ASN A 280 -3.18 5.31 12.15
CA ASN A 280 -1.99 5.84 11.51
C ASN A 280 -1.82 5.21 10.12
N VAL A 281 -1.50 6.03 9.13
CA VAL A 281 -1.37 5.58 7.74
C VAL A 281 -0.08 6.09 7.09
N PRO A 282 0.50 5.35 6.12
CA PRO A 282 1.61 5.83 5.32
C PRO A 282 1.24 7.08 4.53
N PHE A 283 2.22 7.93 4.20
CA PHE A 283 2.00 9.17 3.45
C PHE A 283 1.56 8.95 2.00
N ILE A 284 1.92 7.81 1.40
CA ILE A 284 1.47 7.42 0.06
C ILE A 284 0.90 6.01 0.17
N SER A 285 -0.39 5.87 -0.11
CA SER A 285 -1.04 4.55 -0.04
C SER A 285 -2.32 4.52 -0.86
N ALA A 286 -2.81 3.31 -1.10
CA ALA A 286 -4.12 3.05 -1.65
C ALA A 286 -4.82 1.96 -0.81
N ARG A 287 -6.09 2.17 -0.47
CA ARG A 287 -6.88 1.29 0.37
C ARG A 287 -8.25 1.04 -0.24
N GLU A 288 -8.56 -0.24 -0.43
CA GLU A 288 -9.90 -0.68 -0.78
C GLU A 288 -10.84 -0.64 0.45
N VAL A 289 -12.04 -0.11 0.25
CA VAL A 289 -13.08 0.00 1.27
C VAL A 289 -14.43 -0.42 0.70
N CYS A 290 -15.19 -1.20 1.45
CA CYS A 290 -16.49 -1.75 1.00
C CYS A 290 -17.60 -1.39 2.00
N PRO A 291 -17.89 -0.09 2.21
CA PRO A 291 -18.92 0.31 3.18
C PRO A 291 -20.32 -0.09 2.70
N THR A 292 -21.16 -0.55 3.64
CA THR A 292 -22.55 -0.95 3.35
C THR A 292 -23.56 0.18 3.49
N THR A 293 -23.12 1.32 4.03
CA THR A 293 -23.86 2.56 4.20
C THR A 293 -22.99 3.72 3.79
N ASP A 294 -23.54 4.94 3.72
CA ASP A 294 -22.72 6.14 3.49
C ASP A 294 -21.66 6.26 4.60
N THR A 295 -20.39 6.21 4.20
CA THR A 295 -19.24 6.25 5.13
C THR A 295 -18.33 7.41 4.75
N THR A 296 -17.90 8.15 5.77
CA THR A 296 -17.01 9.31 5.62
C THR A 296 -15.60 8.95 6.04
N TYR A 297 -14.64 9.37 5.21
CA TYR A 297 -13.22 9.18 5.37
C TYR A 297 -12.55 10.54 5.51
N THR A 298 -11.84 10.77 6.61
CA THR A 298 -11.07 11.99 6.85
C THR A 298 -9.60 11.65 6.92
N LEU A 299 -8.79 12.20 6.02
CA LEU A 299 -7.34 12.07 6.06
C LEU A 299 -6.74 13.33 6.66
N SER A 300 -6.08 13.20 7.80
CA SER A 300 -5.42 14.29 8.53
C SER A 300 -3.91 14.12 8.48
N ALA A 301 -3.19 15.22 8.36
CA ALA A 301 -1.74 15.25 8.39
C ALA A 301 -1.23 16.32 9.36
N TYR A 302 -0.21 15.99 10.14
CA TYR A 302 0.26 16.79 11.26
C TYR A 302 1.73 17.15 11.15
N ARG A 303 2.07 18.28 11.75
CA ARG A 303 3.43 18.82 11.86
C ARG A 303 3.65 19.44 13.25
N PRO A 304 4.75 19.16 13.97
CA PRO A 304 4.94 19.66 15.34
C PRO A 304 5.31 21.15 15.45
N ASP A 305 5.89 21.74 14.41
CA ASP A 305 6.41 23.12 14.37
C ASP A 305 5.35 24.16 13.98
N ALA A 306 4.22 23.72 13.44
CA ALA A 306 3.16 24.58 12.98
C ALA A 306 1.85 24.15 13.62
N GLU A 307 1.09 25.14 14.07
CA GLU A 307 -0.31 25.08 14.50
C GLU A 307 -1.28 24.62 13.36
N LEU A 308 -0.79 23.81 12.42
CA LEU A 308 -1.40 23.46 11.14
C LEU A 308 -1.65 21.96 11.08
N GLU A 309 -2.89 21.60 11.42
CA GLU A 309 -3.54 20.37 10.97
C GLU A 309 -4.16 20.67 9.60
N GLU A 310 -3.73 19.95 8.57
CA GLU A 310 -4.42 19.98 7.27
C GLU A 310 -5.21 18.66 7.15
N SER A 311 -6.46 18.72 6.70
CA SER A 311 -7.27 17.53 6.46
C SER A 311 -8.06 17.58 5.15
N ARG A 312 -8.39 16.40 4.62
CA ARG A 312 -9.26 16.21 3.45
C ARG A 312 -10.33 15.17 3.77
N ILE A 313 -11.55 15.42 3.31
CA ILE A 313 -12.71 14.57 3.60
C ILE A 313 -13.30 14.06 2.29
N LEU A 314 -13.53 12.74 2.22
CA LEU A 314 -14.22 12.08 1.13
C LEU A 314 -15.34 11.20 1.68
N THR A 315 -16.42 11.04 0.91
CA THR A 315 -17.56 10.21 1.31
C THR A 315 -17.86 9.20 0.22
N VAL A 316 -17.89 7.92 0.59
CA VAL A 316 -18.42 6.85 -0.27
C VAL A 316 -19.91 6.76 -0.02
N ARG A 317 -20.71 6.85 -1.08
CA ARG A 317 -22.15 6.67 -0.99
C ARG A 317 -22.55 5.25 -1.32
N ALA A 318 -23.26 4.59 -0.41
CA ALA A 318 -23.85 3.29 -0.68
C ALA A 318 -25.20 3.50 -1.36
N SER A 319 -25.35 3.00 -2.58
CA SER A 319 -26.65 3.02 -3.24
C SER A 319 -27.58 1.96 -2.63
N ASP A 320 -28.83 2.34 -2.36
CA ASP A 320 -29.85 1.37 -2.00
C ASP A 320 -30.01 0.36 -3.15
N ALA A 321 -30.16 -0.92 -2.79
CA ALA A 321 -30.54 -1.94 -3.74
C ALA A 321 -31.79 -1.44 -4.48
N ALA A 322 -31.67 -1.19 -5.78
CA ALA A 322 -32.83 -0.92 -6.60
C ALA A 322 -33.79 -2.08 -6.36
N THR A 323 -34.93 -1.81 -5.71
CA THR A 323 -36.01 -2.78 -5.58
C THR A 323 -36.21 -3.34 -6.98
N PRO A 324 -36.13 -4.67 -7.20
CA PRO A 324 -36.39 -5.22 -8.51
C PRO A 324 -37.73 -4.65 -8.93
N THR A 325 -37.75 -3.85 -10.00
CA THR A 325 -39.00 -3.39 -10.58
C THR A 325 -39.81 -4.66 -10.78
N PRO A 326 -41.02 -4.78 -10.19
CA PRO A 326 -41.78 -6.01 -10.32
C PRO A 326 -41.88 -6.29 -11.82
N SER A 327 -41.26 -7.39 -12.24
CA SER A 327 -41.45 -7.92 -13.58
C SER A 327 -42.95 -7.97 -13.79
N PRO A 328 -43.50 -7.41 -14.90
CA PRO A 328 -44.94 -7.44 -15.13
C PRO A 328 -45.40 -8.89 -14.96
N SER A 329 -46.32 -9.11 -14.02
CA SER A 329 -46.87 -10.43 -13.76
C SER A 329 -47.24 -11.08 -15.08
N PRO A 330 -46.91 -12.36 -15.32
CA PRO A 330 -47.42 -13.05 -16.49
C PRO A 330 -48.94 -12.96 -16.43
N VAL A 331 -49.53 -12.30 -17.42
CA VAL A 331 -50.99 -12.26 -17.62
C VAL A 331 -51.45 -13.71 -17.56
N ALA A 332 -52.33 -14.01 -16.59
CA ALA A 332 -52.91 -15.34 -16.44
C ALA A 332 -53.52 -15.73 -17.79
N ASN A 333 -52.92 -16.74 -18.42
CA ASN A 333 -53.49 -17.38 -19.60
C ASN A 333 -54.84 -17.99 -19.14
N PRO A 334 -55.96 -17.76 -19.84
CA PRO A 334 -57.25 -18.29 -19.41
C PRO A 334 -57.20 -19.81 -19.30
N THR A 335 -57.67 -20.30 -18.16
CA THR A 335 -57.88 -21.71 -17.80
C THR A 335 -58.48 -22.49 -18.98
N PRO A 336 -57.84 -23.58 -19.46
CA PRO A 336 -58.50 -24.48 -20.38
C PRO A 336 -59.71 -25.11 -19.69
N ALA A 337 -60.89 -24.91 -20.27
CA ALA A 337 -62.12 -25.55 -19.81
C ALA A 337 -61.98 -27.07 -19.86
N SER A 338 -62.48 -27.71 -18.81
CA SER A 338 -62.60 -29.16 -18.64
C SER A 338 -63.23 -29.83 -19.89
N PRO A 339 -62.67 -30.91 -20.45
CA PRO A 339 -63.27 -31.59 -21.58
C PRO A 339 -64.54 -32.34 -21.13
N ALA A 340 -65.65 -32.04 -21.80
CA ALA A 340 -66.90 -32.77 -21.67
C ALA A 340 -66.78 -34.19 -22.24
N SER A 341 -67.52 -35.10 -21.61
CA SER A 341 -67.68 -36.53 -21.92
C SER A 341 -67.98 -36.81 -23.40
N PRO A 342 -67.47 -37.90 -24.01
CA PRO A 342 -67.70 -38.20 -25.41
C PRO A 342 -69.12 -38.75 -25.65
N THR A 343 -69.81 -38.17 -26.64
CA THR A 343 -71.07 -38.66 -27.23
C THR A 343 -70.72 -39.47 -28.51
N PRO A 344 -71.42 -40.59 -28.82
CA PRO A 344 -70.95 -41.57 -29.79
C PRO A 344 -70.97 -41.08 -31.25
N THR A 345 -69.98 -41.54 -32.00
CA THR A 345 -69.75 -41.24 -33.43
C THR A 345 -70.77 -41.97 -34.31
N PRO A 346 -71.38 -41.32 -35.32
CA PRO A 346 -72.15 -42.02 -36.33
C PRO A 346 -71.25 -42.64 -37.41
N SER A 347 -71.62 -43.85 -37.80
CA SER A 347 -71.24 -44.51 -39.04
C SER A 347 -71.71 -43.70 -40.24
N TYR A 348 -70.86 -43.49 -41.24
CA TYR A 348 -71.05 -44.08 -42.58
C TYR A 348 -69.88 -43.75 -43.51
N ALA A 349 -69.72 -44.66 -44.46
CA ALA A 349 -68.92 -44.55 -45.66
C ALA A 349 -69.03 -43.18 -46.36
N ASP A 350 -67.90 -42.60 -46.72
CA ASP A 350 -67.56 -42.39 -48.13
C ASP A 350 -66.07 -42.01 -48.30
N MET A 351 -65.43 -42.67 -49.25
CA MET A 351 -64.09 -42.40 -49.80
C MET A 351 -64.11 -41.04 -50.57
N PRO A 352 -62.98 -40.38 -50.92
CA PRO A 352 -61.84 -40.99 -51.64
C PRO A 352 -60.42 -40.53 -51.22
N LEU A 353 -59.45 -41.38 -51.60
CA LEU A 353 -58.00 -41.27 -51.45
C LEU A 353 -57.36 -40.03 -52.11
N PRO A 354 -56.32 -39.43 -51.51
CA PRO A 354 -55.35 -38.60 -52.23
C PRO A 354 -54.00 -39.33 -52.48
N PRO A 355 -53.26 -38.95 -53.54
CA PRO A 355 -52.16 -39.72 -54.11
C PRO A 355 -50.78 -39.48 -53.46
N HIS A 356 -49.93 -40.50 -53.61
CA HIS A 356 -48.51 -40.54 -53.26
C HIS A 356 -47.66 -39.45 -53.94
N SER A 357 -46.68 -38.93 -53.21
CA SER A 357 -45.37 -38.37 -53.63
C SER A 357 -44.72 -37.72 -52.39
N ALA A 358 -43.42 -37.66 -52.13
CA ALA A 358 -42.19 -38.23 -52.66
C ALA A 358 -41.10 -37.93 -51.60
N THR A 359 -40.16 -38.84 -51.40
CA THR A 359 -39.04 -38.76 -50.44
C THR A 359 -37.95 -37.80 -50.95
N PRO A 360 -37.30 -36.97 -50.11
CA PRO A 360 -36.00 -36.39 -50.44
C PRO A 360 -34.87 -37.05 -49.65
N THR A 361 -33.92 -37.55 -50.42
CA THR A 361 -32.61 -38.12 -50.11
C THR A 361 -31.63 -37.13 -49.45
N HIS A 362 -30.92 -37.60 -48.43
CA HIS A 362 -29.72 -36.97 -47.85
C HIS A 362 -28.53 -36.97 -48.84
N PRO A 363 -27.74 -35.89 -48.95
CA PRO A 363 -26.40 -35.95 -49.51
C PRO A 363 -25.32 -36.21 -48.45
N ARG A 364 -24.33 -36.96 -48.94
CA ARG A 364 -23.23 -37.66 -48.27
C ARG A 364 -22.04 -36.73 -47.99
N ALA A 365 -21.43 -36.91 -46.82
CA ALA A 365 -20.19 -36.26 -46.41
C ALA A 365 -18.99 -36.74 -47.24
N THR A 366 -18.07 -35.82 -47.57
CA THR A 366 -16.79 -36.14 -48.22
C THR A 366 -15.64 -35.63 -47.34
N PHE A 367 -14.80 -36.57 -46.89
CA PHE A 367 -13.56 -36.36 -46.17
C PHE A 367 -12.47 -35.81 -47.11
N GLN A 368 -11.68 -34.84 -46.65
CA GLN A 368 -10.42 -34.40 -47.28
C GLN A 368 -9.23 -34.90 -46.46
N PRO A 369 -8.19 -35.49 -47.08
CA PRO A 369 -6.98 -35.91 -46.38
C PRO A 369 -5.89 -34.83 -46.38
N ILE A 370 -5.11 -34.88 -45.31
CA ILE A 370 -3.94 -34.07 -44.95
C ILE A 370 -2.78 -34.33 -45.92
N GLN A 371 -2.04 -33.29 -46.30
CA GLN A 371 -0.69 -33.38 -46.84
C GLN A 371 0.26 -32.48 -46.06
N ARG A 372 1.50 -32.97 -46.00
CA ARG A 372 2.63 -32.68 -45.10
C ARG A 372 3.19 -31.27 -45.15
#